data_AF-A0A7V0PM42-F1
#
_entry.id   AF-A0A7V0PM42-F1
#
_cell.length_a   1.000
_cell.length_b   1.000
_cell.length_c   1.000
_cell.angle_alpha   90.00
_cell.angle_beta   90.00
_cell.angle_gamma   90.00
#
_symmetry.space_group_name_H-M   'P 1'
#
loop_
_entity.id
_entity.type
_entity.pdbx_description
1 polymer ?
#
loop_
_entity_poly.entity_id
_entity_poly.type
_entity_poly.pdbx_seq_one_letter_code
_entity_poly.pdbx_strand_id
1 'polypeptide(L)'
;QSVTIGTDGTVSVTLPGQAAPSQLGTLQLADFVNPAGLQPMGDNLYLASAASGTAQTGTPGLSGIGTLIQGSLESSNVNVVQELVDMIETQRAYEMNSKAISTTNQMLQYASNNL
;
A
#
# COMPACT_ATOMS: atom_id res chain seq x y z
N GLN A 1 -22.35 23.21 -11.80
CA GLN A 1 -21.78 22.96 -10.46
C GLN A 1 -20.51 22.17 -10.67
N SER A 2 -19.36 22.78 -10.43
CA SER A 2 -18.08 22.06 -10.39
C SER A 2 -17.58 22.07 -8.95
N VAL A 3 -17.09 20.93 -8.49
CA VAL A 3 -16.38 20.81 -7.22
C VAL A 3 -14.89 20.83 -7.52
N THR A 4 -14.17 21.75 -6.90
CA THR A 4 -12.73 21.94 -7.06
C THR A 4 -12.06 21.73 -5.72
N ILE A 5 -11.03 20.88 -5.69
CA ILE A 5 -10.24 20.59 -4.49
C ILE A 5 -8.87 21.23 -4.69
N GLY A 6 -8.53 22.21 -3.85
CA GLY A 6 -7.24 22.86 -3.86
C GLY A 6 -6.12 21.92 -3.40
N THR A 7 -4.87 22.27 -3.70
CA THR A 7 -3.68 21.49 -3.29
C THR A 7 -3.49 21.46 -1.77
N ASP A 8 -4.11 22.42 -1.08
CA ASP A 8 -4.23 22.58 0.36
C ASP A 8 -5.36 21.73 0.98
N GLY A 9 -6.11 20.98 0.16
CA GLY A 9 -7.27 20.20 0.58
C GLY A 9 -8.55 21.00 0.73
N THR A 10 -8.56 22.28 0.35
CA THR A 10 -9.76 23.11 0.41
C THR A 10 -10.76 22.68 -0.66
N VAL A 11 -11.94 22.22 -0.22
CA VAL A 11 -13.04 21.84 -1.10
C VAL A 11 -13.91 23.06 -1.36
N SER A 12 -13.96 23.47 -2.62
CA SER A 12 -14.76 24.60 -3.10
C SER A 12 -15.79 24.15 -4.13
N VAL A 13 -16.94 24.82 -4.14
CA VAL A 13 -18.01 24.56 -5.12
C VAL A 13 -18.42 25.84 -5.84
N THR A 14 -18.65 25.72 -7.15
CA THR A 14 -19.21 26.82 -7.96
C THR A 14 -20.71 26.59 -8.15
N LEU A 15 -21.53 27.48 -7.57
CA LEU A 15 -22.98 27.46 -7.75
C LEU A 15 -23.37 28.24 -9.02
N PRO A 16 -24.39 27.79 -9.78
CA PRO A 16 -24.91 28.56 -10.91
C PRO A 16 -25.44 29.91 -10.40
N GLY A 17 -24.90 31.00 -10.93
CA GLY A 17 -25.30 32.37 -10.55
C GLY A 17 -24.38 33.08 -9.53
N GLN A 18 -23.36 32.40 -9.00
CA GLN A 18 -22.26 33.06 -8.26
C GLN A 18 -20.93 32.89 -9.00
N ALA A 19 -20.22 34.00 -9.21
CA ALA A 19 -18.89 34.00 -9.82
C ALA A 19 -17.78 33.58 -8.84
N ALA A 20 -18.00 33.77 -7.53
CA ALA A 20 -17.05 33.38 -6.50
C ALA A 20 -17.31 31.93 -6.03
N PRO A 21 -16.27 31.07 -5.97
CA PRO A 21 -16.39 29.75 -5.38
C PRO A 21 -16.70 29.85 -3.88
N SER A 22 -17.64 29.04 -3.38
CA SER A 22 -17.89 28.92 -1.94
C SER A 22 -17.08 27.76 -1.36
N GLN A 23 -16.36 28.00 -0.27
CA GLN A 23 -15.61 26.98 0.45
C GLN A 23 -16.55 26.17 1.35
N LEU A 24 -16.61 24.86 1.12
CA LEU A 24 -17.43 23.93 1.90
C LEU A 24 -16.69 23.36 3.10
N GLY A 25 -15.37 23.23 3.01
CA GLY A 25 -14.53 22.68 4.07
C GLY A 25 -13.12 22.36 3.59
N THR A 26 -12.35 21.69 4.44
CA THR A 26 -10.97 21.27 4.16
C THR A 26 -10.82 19.78 4.46
N LEU A 27 -10.08 19.07 3.62
CA LEU A 27 -9.66 17.71 3.86
C LEU A 27 -8.42 17.71 4.76
N GLN A 28 -8.41 16.84 5.76
CA GLN A 28 -7.26 16.64 6.63
C GLN A 28 -6.59 15.32 6.28
N LEU A 29 -5.27 15.32 6.26
CA LEU A 29 -4.46 14.12 6.06
C LEU A 29 -3.90 13.67 7.41
N ALA A 30 -3.69 12.37 7.55
CA ALA A 30 -3.07 11.78 8.72
C ALA A 30 -1.74 11.12 8.29
N ASP A 31 -0.65 11.52 8.94
CA ASP A 31 0.64 10.87 8.79
C ASP A 31 0.96 9.99 10.00
N PHE A 32 1.72 8.92 9.79
CA PHE A 32 2.12 7.98 10.82
C PHE A 32 3.63 7.83 10.81
N VAL A 33 4.24 7.81 12.00
CA VAL A 33 5.70 7.65 12.15
C VAL A 33 6.18 6.35 11.52
N ASN A 34 5.37 5.28 11.60
CA ASN A 34 5.66 4.00 10.97
C ASN A 34 4.46 3.46 10.18
N PRO A 35 4.41 3.67 8.86
CA PRO A 35 3.35 3.14 8.00
C PRO A 35 3.31 1.60 7.96
N ALA A 36 4.47 0.92 8.06
CA ALA A 36 4.53 -0.54 8.03
C ALA A 36 3.93 -1.21 9.28
N GLY A 37 3.77 -0.43 10.37
CA GLY A 37 3.09 -0.87 11.59
C GLY A 37 1.57 -0.76 11.53
N LEU A 38 0.99 -0.22 10.45
CA LEU A 38 -0.45 -0.08 10.31
C LEU A 38 -1.11 -1.45 10.13
N GLN A 39 -2.25 -1.66 10.77
CA GLN A 39 -3.00 -2.89 10.64
C GLN A 39 -3.94 -2.78 9.43
N PRO A 40 -3.83 -3.65 8.41
CA PRO A 40 -4.75 -3.64 7.28
C PRO A 40 -6.13 -4.16 7.72
N MET A 41 -7.19 -3.40 7.45
CA MET A 41 -8.58 -3.81 7.68
C MET A 41 -9.28 -4.35 6.41
N GLY A 42 -8.60 -4.29 5.26
CA GLY A 42 -9.19 -4.60 3.95
C GLY A 42 -9.66 -3.34 3.20
N ASP A 43 -10.03 -3.48 1.93
CA ASP A 43 -10.50 -2.37 1.07
C ASP A 43 -9.58 -1.13 1.03
N ASN A 44 -8.25 -1.34 1.13
CA ASN A 44 -7.24 -0.28 1.25
C ASN A 44 -7.38 0.60 2.51
N LEU A 45 -8.14 0.15 3.51
CA LEU A 45 -8.26 0.80 4.80
C LEU A 45 -7.23 0.25 5.79
N TYR A 46 -6.67 1.17 6.57
CA TYR A 46 -5.66 0.90 7.58
C TYR A 46 -6.10 1.44 8.93
N LEU A 47 -5.81 0.69 10.00
CA LEU A 47 -6.07 1.07 11.38
C LEU A 47 -4.74 1.28 12.12
N ALA A 48 -4.68 2.35 12.91
CA ALA A 48 -3.52 2.67 13.75
C ALA A 48 -3.29 1.61 14.83
N SER A 49 -2.11 1.00 14.84
CA SER A 49 -1.71 0.04 15.88
C SER A 49 -0.71 0.68 16.85
N ALA A 50 -0.40 -0.01 17.95
CA ALA A 50 0.66 0.40 18.85
C ALA A 50 2.04 0.49 18.14
N ALA A 51 2.24 -0.26 17.05
CA ALA A 51 3.48 -0.26 16.27
C ALA A 51 3.57 0.88 15.22
N SER A 52 2.44 1.47 14.81
CA SER A 52 2.43 2.62 13.89
C SER A 52 2.60 3.97 14.58
N GLY A 53 2.30 4.03 15.88
CA GLY A 53 2.24 5.28 16.65
C GLY A 53 0.92 6.04 16.45
N THR A 54 0.85 7.24 17.02
CA THR A 54 -0.34 8.11 16.97
C THR A 54 -0.43 8.87 15.64
N ALA A 55 -1.63 8.92 15.05
CA ALA A 55 -1.91 9.68 13.83
C ALA A 55 -1.59 11.18 14.02
N GLN A 56 -0.71 11.72 13.18
CA GLN A 56 -0.44 13.15 13.08
C GLN A 56 -1.35 13.74 12.01
N THR A 57 -2.47 14.31 12.43
CA THR A 57 -3.43 14.92 11.51
C THR A 57 -3.04 16.35 11.19
N GLY A 58 -3.04 16.74 9.91
CA GLY A 58 -2.72 18.10 9.49
C GLY A 58 -3.29 18.46 8.12
N THR A 59 -3.20 19.73 7.78
CA THR A 59 -3.64 20.24 6.48
C THR A 59 -2.63 19.84 5.39
N PRO A 60 -3.09 19.35 4.22
CA PRO A 60 -2.25 19.06 3.06
C PRO A 60 -1.34 20.24 2.68
N GLY A 61 -0.07 19.96 2.39
CA GLY A 61 0.93 20.97 2.02
C GLY A 61 1.50 21.81 3.18
N LEU A 62 1.05 21.57 4.41
CA LEU A 62 1.60 22.18 5.63
C LEU A 62 2.22 21.11 6.54
N SER A 63 3.16 21.53 7.39
CA SER A 63 3.80 20.66 8.40
C SER A 63 4.50 19.41 7.84
N GLY A 64 4.98 19.47 6.59
CA GLY A 64 5.68 18.34 5.93
C GLY A 64 4.76 17.26 5.38
N ILE A 65 3.45 17.44 5.48
CA ILE A 65 2.44 16.55 4.90
C ILE A 65 2.30 16.88 3.40
N GLY A 66 2.23 15.85 2.55
CA GLY A 66 2.14 15.99 1.10
C GLY A 66 0.98 16.86 0.61
N THR A 67 1.08 17.33 -0.64
CA THR A 67 0.04 18.12 -1.31
C THR A 67 -0.97 17.21 -2.02
N LEU A 68 -2.22 17.64 -2.11
CA LEU A 68 -3.22 16.95 -2.93
C LEU A 68 -3.14 17.42 -4.38
N ILE A 69 -3.41 16.52 -5.33
CA ILE A 69 -3.51 16.85 -6.75
C ILE A 69 -4.90 16.42 -7.23
N GLN A 70 -5.73 17.39 -7.60
CA GLN A 70 -7.06 17.09 -8.13
C GLN A 70 -6.96 16.43 -9.51
N GLY A 71 -7.75 15.37 -9.71
CA GLY A 71 -7.84 14.67 -11.00
C GLY A 71 -6.74 13.65 -11.27
N SER A 72 -5.84 13.43 -10.30
CA SER A 72 -4.85 12.35 -10.32
C SER A 72 -5.33 11.19 -9.44
N LEU A 73 -5.12 9.96 -9.90
CA LEU A 73 -5.31 8.75 -9.11
C LEU A 73 -3.93 8.16 -8.78
N GLU A 74 -3.70 7.78 -7.52
CA GLU A 74 -2.48 7.07 -7.15
C GLU A 74 -2.47 5.69 -7.81
N SER A 75 -1.41 5.40 -8.58
CA SER A 75 -1.22 4.09 -9.19
C SER A 75 -0.53 3.15 -8.21
N SER A 76 -0.75 1.86 -8.36
CA SER A 76 -0.03 0.86 -7.59
C SER A 76 1.48 1.00 -7.81
N ASN A 77 2.25 0.98 -6.73
CA ASN A 77 3.72 0.96 -6.78
C ASN A 77 4.30 -0.42 -7.16
N VAL A 78 3.44 -1.42 -7.42
CA VAL A 78 3.83 -2.80 -7.71
C VAL A 78 4.01 -3.01 -9.21
N ASN A 79 5.17 -3.55 -9.59
CA ASN A 79 5.44 -3.95 -10.98
C ASN A 79 5.12 -5.43 -11.16
N VAL A 80 4.04 -5.73 -11.88
CA VAL A 80 3.55 -7.09 -12.13
C VAL A 80 4.62 -8.01 -12.73
N VAL A 81 5.51 -7.49 -13.59
CA VAL A 81 6.56 -8.31 -14.20
C VAL A 81 7.58 -8.78 -13.16
N GLN A 82 7.96 -7.90 -12.24
CA GLN A 82 8.91 -8.22 -11.19
C GLN A 82 8.32 -9.21 -10.19
N GLU A 83 7.07 -9.00 -9.76
CA GLU A 83 6.36 -9.92 -8.88
C GLU A 83 6.22 -11.33 -9.49
N LEU A 84 6.02 -11.43 -10.81
CA LEU A 84 5.97 -12.73 -11.50
C LEU A 84 7.33 -13.42 -11.52
N VAL A 85 8.43 -12.68 -11.68
CA VAL A 85 9.79 -13.25 -11.61
C VAL A 85 10.07 -13.76 -10.21
N ASP A 86 9.79 -12.96 -9.18
CA ASP A 86 9.98 -13.36 -7.78
C ASP A 86 9.11 -14.57 -7.41
N MET A 87 7.89 -14.67 -7.96
CA MET A 87 7.05 -15.86 -7.83
C MET A 87 7.67 -17.10 -8.51
N ILE A 88 8.23 -16.94 -9.72
CA ILE A 88 8.88 -18.06 -10.42
C ILE A 88 10.14 -18.49 -9.66
N GLU A 89 10.93 -17.56 -9.14
CA GLU A 89 12.12 -17.87 -8.34
C GLU A 89 11.77 -18.62 -7.06
N THR A 90 10.76 -18.16 -6.31
CA THR A 90 10.27 -18.85 -5.11
C THR A 90 9.72 -20.24 -5.42
N GLN A 91 9.01 -20.41 -6.54
CA GLN A 91 8.56 -21.72 -7.02
C GLN A 91 9.73 -22.64 -7.37
N ARG A 92 10.74 -22.15 -8.11
CA ARG A 92 11.92 -22.94 -8.48
C ARG A 92 12.75 -23.33 -7.26
N ALA A 93 12.88 -22.43 -6.28
CA ALA A 93 13.52 -22.75 -5.00
C ALA A 93 12.76 -23.87 -4.27
N TYR A 94 11.42 -23.82 -4.23
CA TYR A 94 10.61 -24.88 -3.63
C TYR A 94 10.74 -26.21 -4.39
N GLU A 95 10.71 -26.19 -5.72
CA GLU A 95 10.91 -27.38 -6.56
C GLU A 95 12.28 -28.01 -6.33
N MET A 96 13.35 -27.21 -6.33
CA MET A 96 14.71 -27.68 -6.05
C MET A 96 14.80 -28.29 -4.64
N ASN A 97 14.25 -27.63 -3.63
CA ASN A 97 14.23 -28.14 -2.26
C ASN A 97 13.45 -29.47 -2.17
N SER A 98 12.29 -29.56 -2.82
CA SER A 98 11.49 -30.79 -2.84
C SER A 98 12.22 -31.94 -3.55
N LYS A 99 12.94 -31.65 -4.63
CA LYS A 99 13.71 -32.64 -5.38
C LYS A 99 14.90 -33.14 -4.58
N ALA A 100 15.62 -32.23 -3.91
CA ALA A 100 16.73 -32.56 -3.02
C ALA A 100 16.28 -33.43 -1.83
N ILE A 101 15.10 -33.14 -1.25
CA ILE A 101 14.50 -33.97 -0.19
C ILE A 101 14.14 -35.36 -0.75
N SER A 102 13.52 -35.42 -1.93
CA SER A 102 13.15 -36.69 -2.56
C SER A 102 14.36 -37.58 -2.86
N THR A 103 15.43 -37.01 -3.43
CA THR A 103 16.66 -37.76 -3.70
C THR A 103 17.35 -38.21 -2.41
N THR A 104 17.36 -37.37 -1.37
CA THR A 104 17.87 -37.74 -0.05
C THR A 104 17.08 -38.90 0.55
N ASN A 105 15.75 -38.85 0.47
CA ASN A 105 14.88 -39.94 0.94
C ASN A 105 15.10 -41.24 0.17
N GLN A 106 15.30 -41.18 -1.16
CA GLN A 106 15.62 -42.35 -1.97
C GLN A 106 16.96 -42.98 -1.57
N MET A 107 17.99 -42.16 -1.32
CA MET A 107 19.30 -42.63 -0.86
C MET A 107 19.24 -43.22 0.54
N LEU A 108 18.48 -42.62 1.46
CA LEU A 108 18.25 -43.15 2.81
C LEU A 108 17.49 -44.50 2.76
N GLN A 109 16.49 -44.63 1.90
CA GLN A 109 15.77 -45.88 1.71
C GLN A 109 16.66 -46.97 1.10
N TYR A 110 17.52 -46.62 0.14
CA TYR A 110 18.50 -47.54 -0.41
C TYR A 110 19.51 -48.02 0.64
N ALA A 111 20.06 -47.10 1.44
CA ALA A 111 21.01 -47.43 2.49
C ALA A 111 20.39 -48.30 3.60
N SER A 112 19.14 -48.04 3.99
CA SER A 112 18.46 -48.84 5.04
C SER A 112 17.97 -50.22 4.58
N ASN A 113 17.78 -50.44 3.28
CA ASN A 113 17.34 -51.73 2.75
C ASN A 113 18.49 -52.63 2.28
N ASN A 114 19.66 -52.08 1.97
CA ASN A 114 20.82 -52.82 1.44
C ASN A 114 22.03 -52.90 2.39
N LEU A 115 21.93 -52.31 3.60
CA LEU A 115 22.80 -52.58 4.76
C LEU A 115 21.96 -53.27 5.83
#